data_AF-A0AAV8XQ37-F1
#
_entry.id   AF-A0AAV8XQ37-F1
#
_cell.length_a   1.000
_cell.length_b   1.000
_cell.length_c   1.000
_cell.angle_alpha   90.00
_cell.angle_beta   90.00
_cell.angle_gamma   90.00
#
_symmetry.space_group_name_H-M   'P 1'
#
loop_
_entity.id
_entity.type
_entity.pdbx_description
1 polymer ?
#
loop_
_entity_poly.entity_id
_entity_poly.type
_entity_poly.pdbx_seq_one_letter_code
_entity_poly.pdbx_strand_id
1 'polypeptide(L)'
;MSFLQNKLIAVLKSLPDTIKSRAPLITKILSLTYNLHLPLKFFEMNRLDMTDKIGNKFYIVSGPVRGYFPFLEILEAEKYSTTYTIYIVDYTYEIVKTTDQESLRSESLSSSNRSSRTSRSSGLSDSLCQSPFDINYGMLSPDHFLPKYIYHISKYLATEDSIQNKIKILAEYVDTLLCGPKAEYTIAQKIHRFKLHIESLKTKLGTNMIPIGFLRIGFHCERALLFKAIADKSCIPTSLVKGRSKLYWNEVALFDSKCNDDTLTFYVVDLMDNVGKLLKVGSRDANQYCNIKA
;
A
#
# COMPACT_ATOMS: atom_id res chain seq x y z
N MET A 1 8.07 -1.54 -21.93
CA MET A 1 7.70 -2.59 -20.93
C MET A 1 7.79 -4.02 -21.47
N SER A 2 7.74 -4.27 -22.80
CA SER A 2 8.01 -5.62 -23.38
C SER A 2 9.35 -6.23 -22.95
N PHE A 3 10.34 -5.37 -22.67
CA PHE A 3 11.66 -5.76 -22.16
C PHE A 3 11.62 -6.52 -20.82
N LEU A 4 10.74 -6.14 -19.88
CA LEU A 4 10.61 -6.83 -18.58
C LEU A 4 9.75 -8.10 -18.68
N GLN A 5 8.85 -8.16 -19.67
CA GLN A 5 8.04 -9.33 -19.98
C GLN A 5 8.90 -10.49 -20.54
N ASN A 6 10.04 -10.19 -21.18
CA ASN A 6 10.86 -11.15 -21.91
C ASN A 6 11.87 -11.96 -21.06
N LYS A 7 11.53 -12.30 -19.81
CA LYS A 7 12.35 -13.15 -18.91
C LYS A 7 13.77 -12.62 -18.64
N LEU A 8 14.13 -11.40 -19.05
CA LEU A 8 15.50 -10.92 -18.99
C LEU A 8 16.01 -10.86 -17.54
N ILE A 9 15.18 -10.48 -16.58
CA ILE A 9 15.55 -10.50 -15.15
C ILE A 9 15.81 -11.92 -14.67
N ALA A 10 14.95 -12.87 -15.05
CA ALA A 10 15.14 -14.27 -14.71
C ALA A 10 16.44 -14.82 -15.35
N VAL A 11 16.74 -14.45 -16.59
CA VAL A 11 17.97 -14.79 -17.29
C VAL A 11 19.18 -14.18 -16.58
N LEU A 12 19.19 -12.87 -16.33
CA LEU A 12 20.27 -12.17 -15.63
C LEU A 12 20.51 -12.72 -14.21
N LYS A 13 19.47 -13.19 -13.53
CA LYS A 13 19.57 -13.90 -12.25
C LYS A 13 20.17 -15.29 -12.38
N SER A 14 19.74 -16.05 -13.39
CA SER A 14 20.20 -17.43 -13.64
C SER A 14 21.66 -17.52 -14.08
N LEU A 15 22.28 -16.39 -14.46
CA LEU A 15 23.69 -16.36 -14.80
C LEU A 15 24.56 -16.76 -13.59
N PRO A 16 25.62 -17.56 -13.81
CA PRO A 16 26.59 -17.90 -12.78
C PRO A 16 27.21 -16.66 -12.11
N ASP A 17 27.49 -16.75 -10.82
CA ASP A 17 28.06 -15.62 -10.07
C ASP A 17 29.47 -15.23 -10.56
N THR A 18 30.17 -16.16 -11.23
CA THR A 18 31.42 -15.90 -11.96
C THR A 18 31.25 -14.91 -13.12
N ILE A 19 30.08 -14.86 -13.75
CA ILE A 19 29.76 -13.90 -14.82
C ILE A 19 29.33 -12.57 -14.20
N LYS A 20 28.52 -12.62 -13.14
CA LYS A 20 28.06 -11.40 -12.43
C LYS A 20 29.22 -10.63 -11.81
N SER A 21 30.22 -11.32 -11.26
CA SER A 21 31.42 -10.69 -10.69
C SER A 21 32.33 -10.07 -11.76
N ARG A 22 32.36 -10.66 -12.96
CA ARG A 22 33.15 -10.16 -14.11
C ARG A 22 32.46 -9.04 -14.88
N ALA A 23 31.14 -8.89 -14.73
CA ALA A 23 30.33 -7.88 -15.41
C ALA A 23 29.52 -7.04 -14.40
N PRO A 24 30.11 -6.00 -13.78
CA PRO A 24 29.41 -5.12 -12.83
C PRO A 24 28.22 -4.38 -13.47
N LEU A 25 28.16 -4.36 -14.80
CA LEU A 25 27.00 -3.84 -15.53
C LEU A 25 25.73 -4.64 -15.23
N ILE A 26 25.80 -5.96 -15.03
CA ILE A 26 24.63 -6.82 -14.77
C ILE A 26 24.00 -6.44 -13.42
N THR A 27 24.81 -6.30 -12.38
CA THR A 27 24.34 -5.91 -11.05
C THR A 27 23.77 -4.50 -11.05
N LYS A 28 24.39 -3.57 -11.81
CA LYS A 28 23.90 -2.20 -11.99
C LYS A 28 22.57 -2.15 -12.77
N ILE A 29 22.42 -2.95 -13.82
CA ILE A 29 21.15 -3.06 -14.57
C ILE A 29 20.05 -3.61 -13.66
N LEU A 30 20.33 -4.65 -12.88
CA LEU A 30 19.37 -5.21 -11.92
C LEU A 30 18.96 -4.18 -10.86
N SER A 31 19.92 -3.47 -10.26
CA SER A 31 19.62 -2.46 -9.24
C SER A 31 18.82 -1.28 -9.82
N LEU A 32 19.18 -0.79 -11.01
CA LEU A 32 18.42 0.25 -11.71
C LEU A 32 17.00 -0.22 -12.03
N THR A 33 16.84 -1.46 -12.52
CA THR A 33 15.54 -2.04 -12.84
C THR A 33 14.64 -2.10 -11.60
N TYR A 34 15.20 -2.54 -10.46
CA TYR A 34 14.47 -2.58 -9.20
C TYR A 34 14.11 -1.21 -8.66
N ASN A 35 14.99 -0.21 -8.78
CA ASN A 35 14.71 1.16 -8.37
C ASN A 35 13.66 1.83 -9.26
N LEU A 36 13.61 1.48 -10.56
CA LEU A 36 12.60 1.98 -11.49
C LEU A 36 11.22 1.32 -11.27
N HIS A 37 11.18 0.06 -10.84
CA HIS A 37 9.93 -0.69 -10.68
C HIS A 37 9.84 -1.37 -9.31
N LEU A 38 9.52 -0.59 -8.28
CA LEU A 38 9.42 -1.08 -6.89
C LEU A 38 8.46 -2.27 -6.69
N PRO A 39 7.29 -2.36 -7.35
CA PRO A 39 6.44 -3.56 -7.23
C PRO A 39 7.17 -4.85 -7.61
N LEU A 40 8.06 -4.77 -8.61
CA LEU A 40 8.87 -5.90 -9.07
C LEU A 40 10.02 -6.20 -8.10
N LYS A 41 10.68 -5.16 -7.56
CA LYS A 41 11.66 -5.33 -6.48
C LYS A 41 11.02 -6.06 -5.30
N PHE A 42 9.86 -5.59 -4.85
CA PHE A 42 9.14 -6.18 -3.73
C PHE A 42 8.69 -7.62 -3.99
N PHE A 43 8.21 -7.90 -5.20
CA PHE A 43 7.83 -9.25 -5.60
C PHE A 43 9.00 -10.24 -5.53
N GLU A 44 10.16 -9.84 -6.02
CA GLU A 44 11.35 -10.69 -6.10
C GLU A 44 12.09 -10.82 -4.77
N MET A 45 12.19 -9.71 -4.02
CA MET A 45 13.01 -9.62 -2.81
C MET A 45 12.19 -9.79 -1.53
N ASN A 46 10.86 -9.74 -1.61
CA ASN A 46 9.95 -9.66 -0.46
C ASN A 46 10.26 -8.50 0.50
N ARG A 47 10.94 -7.47 0.01
CA ARG A 47 11.40 -6.33 0.80
C ARG A 47 11.52 -5.07 -0.05
N LEU A 48 11.03 -3.97 0.51
CA LEU A 48 11.43 -2.60 0.14
C LEU A 48 12.25 -2.03 1.29
N ASP A 49 13.40 -1.47 0.96
CA ASP A 49 14.29 -0.84 1.92
C ASP A 49 13.79 0.56 2.31
N MET A 50 14.42 1.17 3.32
CA MET A 50 14.04 2.51 3.81
C MET A 50 14.24 3.61 2.75
N THR A 51 15.17 3.39 1.82
CA THR A 51 15.46 4.27 0.69
C THR A 51 14.46 4.12 -0.46
N ASP A 52 13.75 3.00 -0.52
CA ASP A 52 12.75 2.75 -1.56
C ASP A 52 11.47 3.49 -1.20
N LYS A 53 11.22 4.63 -1.84
CA LYS A 53 10.00 5.42 -1.63
C LYS A 53 8.94 5.06 -2.66
N ILE A 54 7.75 4.72 -2.19
CA ILE A 54 6.61 4.46 -3.09
C ILE A 54 6.37 5.71 -3.96
N GLY A 55 6.49 5.54 -5.28
CA GLY A 55 6.18 6.56 -6.28
C GLY A 55 4.68 6.68 -6.54
N ASN A 56 4.27 7.16 -7.71
CA ASN A 56 2.85 7.46 -8.01
C ASN A 56 1.89 6.28 -7.80
N LYS A 57 2.28 5.08 -8.22
CA LYS A 57 1.49 3.86 -8.06
C LYS A 57 2.35 2.71 -7.55
N PHE A 58 1.78 1.90 -6.67
CA PHE A 58 2.37 0.66 -6.18
C PHE A 58 1.26 -0.31 -5.80
N TYR A 59 1.52 -1.62 -5.87
CA TYR A 59 0.52 -2.61 -5.53
C TYR A 59 1.15 -3.88 -4.97
N ILE A 60 0.33 -4.62 -4.21
CA ILE A 60 0.65 -5.94 -3.68
C ILE A 60 -0.48 -6.89 -4.04
N VAL A 61 -0.11 -8.05 -4.57
CA VAL A 61 -1.06 -9.16 -4.78
C VAL A 61 -1.11 -10.00 -3.51
N SER A 62 -2.27 -10.01 -2.84
CA SER A 62 -2.52 -10.78 -1.63
C SER A 62 -2.86 -12.23 -1.98
N GLY A 63 -1.83 -12.98 -2.39
CA GLY A 63 -1.96 -14.38 -2.81
C GLY A 63 -0.64 -14.98 -3.28
N PRO A 64 -0.55 -16.32 -3.42
CA PRO A 64 0.56 -16.95 -4.11
C PRO A 64 0.47 -16.62 -5.60
N VAL A 65 1.27 -15.65 -6.03
CA VAL A 65 1.48 -15.43 -7.46
C VAL A 65 2.37 -16.55 -7.98
N ARG A 66 1.82 -17.38 -8.86
CA ARG A 66 2.57 -18.43 -9.54
C ARG A 66 2.93 -17.91 -10.93
N GLY A 67 4.21 -18.02 -11.30
CA GLY A 67 4.69 -17.61 -12.62
C GLY A 67 5.30 -16.22 -12.64
N TYR A 68 5.02 -15.46 -13.71
CA TYR A 68 5.68 -14.19 -13.98
C TYR A 68 5.16 -13.05 -13.12
N PHE A 69 6.00 -12.02 -12.97
CA PHE A 69 5.61 -10.78 -12.31
C PHE A 69 4.40 -10.13 -13.03
N PRO A 70 3.27 -9.91 -12.33
CA PRO A 70 2.03 -9.48 -12.97
C PRO A 70 1.99 -7.96 -13.07
N PHE A 71 2.43 -7.37 -14.19
CA PHE A 71 2.43 -5.91 -14.40
C PHE A 71 1.04 -5.29 -14.23
N LEU A 72 0.99 -4.08 -13.65
CA LEU A 72 -0.28 -3.40 -13.36
C LEU A 72 -1.08 -3.15 -14.64
N GLU A 73 -0.43 -2.78 -15.74
CA GLU A 73 -1.10 -2.51 -17.01
C GLU A 73 -1.77 -3.77 -17.58
N ILE A 74 -1.18 -4.94 -17.35
CA ILE A 74 -1.77 -6.23 -17.72
C ILE A 74 -2.95 -6.52 -16.81
N LEU A 75 -2.80 -6.30 -15.49
CA LEU A 75 -3.86 -6.51 -14.52
C LEU A 75 -5.07 -5.58 -14.73
N GLU A 76 -4.85 -4.35 -15.21
CA GLU A 76 -5.90 -3.40 -15.56
C GLU A 76 -6.58 -3.76 -16.89
N ALA A 77 -5.83 -4.26 -17.88
CA ALA A 77 -6.35 -4.63 -19.19
C ALA A 77 -7.08 -5.97 -19.18
N GLU A 78 -6.54 -6.94 -18.47
CA GLU A 78 -7.10 -8.26 -18.34
C GLU A 78 -8.16 -8.25 -17.25
N LYS A 79 -9.45 -8.21 -17.66
CA LYS A 79 -10.61 -8.37 -16.78
C LYS A 79 -10.73 -9.79 -16.18
N TYR A 80 -9.61 -10.46 -15.91
CA TYR A 80 -9.62 -11.74 -15.23
C TYR A 80 -10.08 -11.54 -13.80
N SER A 81 -11.00 -12.41 -13.37
CA SER A 81 -11.28 -12.60 -11.96
C SER A 81 -10.07 -13.28 -11.32
N THR A 82 -9.06 -12.48 -10.95
CA THR A 82 -7.99 -12.97 -10.09
C THR A 82 -8.62 -13.47 -8.80
N THR A 83 -8.36 -14.71 -8.38
CA THR A 83 -8.84 -15.18 -7.05
C THR A 83 -8.29 -14.33 -5.91
N TYR A 84 -7.23 -13.57 -6.18
CA TYR A 84 -6.45 -12.82 -5.20
C TYR A 84 -6.82 -11.34 -5.21
N THR A 85 -6.94 -10.77 -4.02
CA THR A 85 -7.10 -9.32 -3.83
C THR A 85 -5.79 -8.61 -4.17
N ILE A 86 -5.88 -7.51 -4.91
CA ILE A 86 -4.76 -6.67 -5.28
C ILE A 86 -4.92 -5.34 -4.56
N TYR A 87 -4.05 -5.06 -3.59
CA TYR A 87 -4.07 -3.79 -2.87
C TYR A 87 -3.24 -2.76 -3.62
N ILE A 88 -3.80 -1.57 -3.80
CA ILE A 88 -3.18 -0.52 -4.62
C ILE A 88 -2.99 0.73 -3.79
N VAL A 89 -1.78 1.27 -3.86
CA VAL A 89 -1.43 2.60 -3.38
C VAL A 89 -1.34 3.48 -4.60
N ASP A 90 -2.22 4.46 -4.69
CA ASP A 90 -2.27 5.42 -5.80
C ASP A 90 -2.25 6.85 -5.24
N TYR A 91 -1.19 7.59 -5.54
CA TYR A 91 -1.07 9.00 -5.18
C TYR A 91 -1.39 9.95 -6.33
N THR A 92 -1.80 9.44 -7.50
CA THR A 92 -2.11 10.30 -8.67
C THR A 92 -3.40 11.09 -8.48
N TYR A 93 -4.25 10.69 -7.54
CA TYR A 93 -5.46 11.43 -7.23
C TYR A 93 -5.13 12.65 -6.36
N GLU A 94 -5.23 13.84 -6.96
CA GLU A 94 -5.15 15.09 -6.23
C GLU A 94 -6.54 15.51 -5.74
N ILE A 95 -6.65 15.85 -4.46
CA ILE A 95 -7.87 16.47 -3.94
C ILE A 95 -7.91 17.89 -4.52
N VAL A 96 -8.82 18.14 -5.47
CA VAL A 96 -9.23 19.52 -5.77
C VAL A 96 -9.73 20.10 -4.45
N LYS A 97 -9.01 21.07 -3.90
CA LYS A 97 -9.46 21.82 -2.73
C LYS A 97 -10.70 22.60 -3.15
N THR A 98 -11.87 21.99 -3.05
CA THR A 98 -13.10 22.76 -2.95
C THR A 98 -12.99 23.52 -1.63
N THR A 99 -12.75 24.82 -1.75
CA THR A 99 -12.86 25.79 -0.67
C THR A 99 -14.14 25.51 0.11
N ASP A 100 -14.04 25.49 1.43
CA ASP A 100 -15.13 25.18 2.36
C ASP A 100 -16.41 25.98 2.03
N GLN A 101 -17.41 25.30 1.47
CA GLN A 101 -18.81 25.74 1.48
C GLN A 101 -19.74 24.62 0.95
N GLU A 102 -19.79 23.47 1.62
CA GLU A 102 -20.91 22.54 1.43
C GLU A 102 -21.10 21.64 2.66
N SER A 103 -21.26 22.29 3.81
CA SER A 103 -22.02 21.72 4.92
C SER A 103 -23.46 22.22 4.83
N LEU A 104 -24.42 21.30 4.95
CA LEU A 104 -25.88 21.49 5.10
C LEU A 104 -26.66 21.73 3.80
N ARG A 105 -26.96 20.64 3.08
CA ARG A 105 -28.29 20.53 2.44
C ARG A 105 -28.89 19.15 2.72
N SER A 106 -29.89 19.21 3.59
CA SER A 106 -30.88 18.20 3.90
C SER A 106 -31.44 17.60 2.61
N GLU A 107 -31.47 16.26 2.53
CA GLU A 107 -32.21 15.56 1.49
C GLU A 107 -33.72 15.82 1.69
N SER A 108 -34.33 16.54 0.75
CA SER A 108 -35.76 16.49 0.52
C SER A 108 -36.02 15.98 -0.89
N LEU A 109 -36.86 14.95 -0.96
CA LEU A 109 -37.36 14.35 -2.20
C LEU A 109 -38.21 15.35 -2.98
N SER A 110 -37.93 15.51 -4.27
CA SER A 110 -38.97 15.82 -5.26
C SER A 110 -38.55 15.39 -6.68
N SER A 111 -39.41 14.57 -7.27
CA SER A 111 -39.49 14.17 -8.67
C SER A 111 -39.73 15.33 -9.65
N SER A 112 -39.18 15.26 -10.89
CA SER A 112 -39.89 15.55 -12.18
C SER A 112 -38.96 15.54 -13.43
N ASN A 113 -39.21 14.57 -14.32
CA ASN A 113 -39.33 14.61 -15.80
C ASN A 113 -38.46 15.47 -16.76
N ARG A 114 -37.93 14.73 -17.77
CA ARG A 114 -37.99 14.90 -19.25
C ARG A 114 -36.92 15.68 -20.06
N SER A 115 -36.20 14.88 -20.85
CA SER A 115 -35.97 14.91 -22.33
C SER A 115 -35.06 15.95 -23.00
N SER A 116 -33.91 15.43 -23.45
CA SER A 116 -33.28 15.51 -24.80
C SER A 116 -33.02 16.85 -25.49
N ARG A 117 -31.74 17.13 -25.79
CA ARG A 117 -31.27 17.46 -27.16
C ARG A 117 -29.75 17.41 -27.30
N THR A 118 -29.35 17.08 -28.51
CA THR A 118 -28.02 16.74 -29.05
C THR A 118 -27.11 17.95 -29.31
N SER A 119 -25.81 17.81 -29.08
CA SER A 119 -24.76 18.36 -29.96
C SER A 119 -23.42 17.65 -29.74
N ARG A 120 -22.88 17.09 -30.83
CA ARG A 120 -21.49 16.64 -30.95
C ARG A 120 -20.61 17.85 -31.29
N SER A 121 -19.53 18.07 -30.55
CA SER A 121 -18.24 18.51 -31.09
C SER A 121 -17.15 18.54 -30.02
N SER A 122 -16.16 17.66 -30.24
CA SER A 122 -14.71 17.86 -30.05
C SER A 122 -14.14 18.47 -28.76
N GLY A 123 -13.30 17.67 -28.11
CA GLY A 123 -11.98 18.13 -27.65
C GLY A 123 -11.84 18.29 -26.15
N LEU A 124 -11.21 17.28 -25.53
CA LEU A 124 -10.47 17.33 -24.27
C LEU A 124 -11.29 17.57 -22.99
N SER A 125 -11.03 16.73 -21.97
CA SER A 125 -11.57 16.75 -20.60
C SER A 125 -12.98 16.18 -20.38
N ASP A 126 -13.13 14.86 -20.54
CA ASP A 126 -14.35 14.13 -20.12
C ASP A 126 -14.14 13.27 -18.85
N SER A 127 -13.09 13.54 -18.07
CA SER A 127 -12.70 12.71 -16.92
C SER A 127 -13.20 13.21 -15.55
N LEU A 128 -14.07 14.23 -15.49
CA LEU A 128 -14.47 14.85 -14.22
C LEU A 128 -15.96 14.77 -13.88
N CYS A 129 -16.74 14.00 -14.62
CA CYS A 129 -18.15 13.77 -14.30
C CYS A 129 -18.47 12.28 -14.18
N GLN A 130 -17.76 11.56 -13.30
CA GLN A 130 -18.36 10.34 -12.75
C GLN A 130 -19.34 10.78 -11.68
N SER A 131 -20.62 10.43 -11.85
CA SER A 131 -21.58 10.62 -10.77
C SER A 131 -21.07 9.87 -9.53
N PRO A 132 -21.36 10.32 -8.30
CA PRO A 132 -20.89 9.67 -7.07
C PRO A 132 -21.35 8.21 -6.92
N PHE A 133 -22.14 7.70 -7.87
CA PHE A 133 -22.69 6.34 -7.91
C PHE A 133 -22.35 5.57 -9.20
N ASP A 134 -21.54 6.10 -10.11
CA ASP A 134 -21.09 5.34 -11.29
C ASP A 134 -20.05 4.31 -10.88
N ILE A 135 -20.51 3.06 -10.77
CA ILE A 135 -19.65 1.90 -10.51
C ILE A 135 -18.78 1.68 -11.75
N ASN A 136 -17.48 1.94 -11.64
CA ASN A 136 -16.52 1.72 -12.72
C ASN A 136 -16.17 0.23 -12.85
N TYR A 137 -17.13 -0.56 -13.36
CA TYR A 137 -17.01 -2.01 -13.47
C TYR A 137 -15.72 -2.42 -14.22
N GLY A 138 -14.82 -3.09 -13.49
CA GLY A 138 -13.60 -3.67 -14.03
C GLY A 138 -12.42 -2.70 -14.22
N MET A 139 -12.54 -1.42 -13.84
CA MET A 139 -11.40 -0.49 -13.85
C MET A 139 -10.96 -0.11 -12.44
N LEU A 140 -9.70 0.31 -12.30
CA LEU A 140 -9.19 0.84 -11.05
C LEU A 140 -9.95 2.12 -10.66
N SER A 141 -10.64 2.08 -9.52
CA SER A 141 -11.30 3.25 -8.95
C SER A 141 -10.29 4.21 -8.31
N PRO A 142 -10.46 5.54 -8.45
CA PRO A 142 -9.55 6.51 -7.84
C PRO A 142 -9.61 6.47 -6.30
N ASP A 143 -8.46 6.59 -5.64
CA ASP A 143 -8.37 6.62 -4.18
C ASP A 143 -8.56 8.04 -3.62
N HIS A 144 -9.80 8.41 -3.37
CA HIS A 144 -10.17 9.69 -2.76
C HIS A 144 -9.95 9.75 -1.24
N PHE A 145 -9.58 8.64 -0.59
CA PHE A 145 -9.38 8.57 0.86
C PHE A 145 -7.91 8.73 1.24
N LEU A 146 -7.00 8.06 0.53
CA LEU A 146 -5.57 8.06 0.86
C LEU A 146 -4.97 9.48 0.92
N PRO A 147 -5.23 10.41 -0.02
CA PRO A 147 -4.73 11.77 0.08
C PRO A 147 -5.29 12.52 1.31
N LYS A 148 -6.54 12.25 1.70
CA LYS A 148 -7.14 12.82 2.93
C LYS A 148 -6.41 12.30 4.17
N TYR A 149 -6.07 11.01 4.17
CA TYR A 149 -5.33 10.40 5.27
C TYR A 149 -3.97 11.03 5.46
N ILE A 150 -3.23 11.20 4.35
CA ILE A 150 -1.91 11.84 4.33
C ILE A 150 -1.99 13.28 4.82
N TYR A 151 -2.93 14.07 4.28
CA TYR A 151 -3.12 15.47 4.66
C TYR A 151 -3.46 15.65 6.14
N HIS A 152 -4.32 14.77 6.68
CA HIS A 152 -4.73 14.82 8.07
C HIS A 152 -3.54 14.54 8.99
N ILE A 153 -2.82 13.43 8.80
CA ILE A 153 -1.70 13.08 9.68
C ILE A 153 -0.49 13.98 9.51
N SER A 154 -0.24 14.53 8.32
CA SER A 154 0.90 15.44 8.11
C SER A 154 0.87 16.65 9.03
N LYS A 155 -0.32 17.10 9.45
CA LYS A 155 -0.45 18.19 10.44
C LYS A 155 0.08 17.79 11.82
N TYR A 156 -0.22 16.59 12.28
CA TYR A 156 0.23 16.09 13.57
C TYR A 156 1.72 15.74 13.55
N LEU A 157 2.21 15.14 12.46
CA LEU A 157 3.62 14.79 12.31
C LEU A 157 4.55 16.01 12.16
N ALA A 158 4.00 17.16 11.74
CA ALA A 158 4.76 18.41 11.65
C ALA A 158 5.02 19.04 13.02
N THR A 159 4.16 18.80 14.01
CA THR A 159 4.29 19.36 15.37
C THR A 159 5.27 18.57 16.24
N GLU A 160 5.52 17.31 15.91
CA GLU A 160 6.43 16.46 16.68
C GLU A 160 7.87 16.56 16.18
N ASP A 161 8.84 16.53 17.08
CA ASP A 161 10.27 16.54 16.74
C ASP A 161 10.87 15.14 16.77
N SER A 162 10.45 14.30 17.72
CA SER A 162 10.97 12.96 17.87
C SER A 162 10.45 12.02 16.77
N ILE A 163 11.37 11.43 16.01
CA ILE A 163 11.04 10.41 15.00
C ILE A 163 10.33 9.20 15.62
N GLN A 164 10.66 8.84 16.86
CA GLN A 164 10.01 7.73 17.58
C GLN A 164 8.54 8.04 17.84
N ASN A 165 8.23 9.27 18.27
CA ASN A 165 6.85 9.71 18.47
C ASN A 165 6.09 9.77 17.13
N LYS A 166 6.72 10.26 16.07
CA LYS A 166 6.13 10.25 14.72
C LYS A 166 5.73 8.85 14.27
N ILE A 167 6.60 7.87 14.49
CA ILE A 167 6.32 6.46 14.17
C ILE A 167 5.15 5.94 15.00
N LYS A 168 5.12 6.24 16.30
CA LYS A 168 4.04 5.84 17.20
C LYS A 168 2.70 6.44 16.78
N ILE A 169 2.64 7.76 16.55
CA ILE A 169 1.44 8.47 16.10
C ILE A 169 0.96 7.92 14.75
N LEU A 170 1.88 7.63 13.83
CA LEU A 170 1.52 7.02 12.55
C LEU A 170 0.95 5.60 12.72
N ALA A 171 1.53 4.79 13.60
CA ALA A 171 1.04 3.44 13.89
C ALA A 171 -0.37 3.47 14.50
N GLU A 172 -0.59 4.34 15.48
CA GLU A 172 -1.91 4.57 16.10
C GLU A 172 -2.92 5.07 15.06
N TYR A 173 -2.51 5.98 14.17
CA TYR A 173 -3.38 6.46 13.11
C TYR A 173 -3.78 5.36 12.13
N VAL A 174 -2.82 4.53 11.69
CA VAL A 174 -3.12 3.35 10.86
C VAL A 174 -4.10 2.41 11.57
N ASP A 175 -3.96 2.22 12.89
CA ASP A 175 -4.91 1.45 13.69
C ASP A 175 -6.31 2.05 13.68
N THR A 176 -6.45 3.37 13.81
CA THR A 176 -7.75 4.04 13.75
C THR A 176 -8.41 3.97 12.37
N LEU A 177 -7.62 3.97 11.28
CA LEU A 177 -8.13 3.87 9.91
C LEU A 177 -8.52 2.44 9.54
N LEU A 178 -7.64 1.50 9.86
CA LEU A 178 -7.80 0.07 9.60
C LEU A 178 -8.06 -0.64 10.92
N CYS A 179 -9.15 -0.26 11.58
CA CYS A 179 -9.57 -0.83 12.85
C CYS A 179 -9.37 -2.35 12.83
N GLY A 180 -8.48 -2.81 13.71
CA GLY A 180 -8.44 -4.22 14.04
C GLY A 180 -9.84 -4.65 14.50
N PRO A 181 -10.30 -5.86 14.18
CA PRO A 181 -11.62 -6.28 14.64
C PRO A 181 -11.69 -6.19 16.17
N LYS A 182 -12.81 -5.66 16.71
CA LYS A 182 -13.04 -5.38 18.14
C LYS A 182 -12.44 -6.46 19.05
N ALA A 183 -11.84 -6.04 20.17
CA ALA A 183 -11.11 -6.91 21.10
C ALA A 183 -11.91 -8.15 21.53
N GLU A 184 -13.23 -8.05 21.60
CA GLU A 184 -14.15 -9.13 21.98
C GLU A 184 -14.24 -10.29 20.97
N TYR A 185 -13.80 -10.08 19.72
CA TYR A 185 -13.89 -11.12 18.69
C TYR A 185 -12.75 -12.14 18.80
N THR A 186 -13.10 -13.42 18.67
CA THR A 186 -12.13 -14.51 18.44
C THR A 186 -11.38 -14.31 17.12
N ILE A 187 -10.16 -14.85 17.01
CA ILE A 187 -9.33 -14.76 15.79
C ILE A 187 -10.11 -15.21 14.54
N ALA A 188 -10.92 -16.27 14.64
CA ALA A 188 -11.75 -16.75 13.54
C ALA A 188 -12.80 -15.73 13.10
N GLN A 189 -13.49 -15.09 14.06
CA GLN A 189 -14.44 -14.01 13.76
C GLN A 189 -13.76 -12.80 13.14
N LYS A 190 -12.56 -12.43 13.63
CA LYS A 190 -11.73 -11.35 13.06
C LYS A 190 -11.45 -11.62 11.57
N ILE A 191 -10.97 -12.82 11.25
CA ILE A 191 -10.67 -13.25 9.87
C ILE A 191 -11.94 -13.28 9.00
N HIS A 192 -13.05 -13.80 9.53
CA HIS A 192 -14.30 -13.88 8.78
C HIS A 192 -14.84 -12.50 8.42
N ARG A 193 -14.85 -11.56 9.37
CA ARG A 193 -15.29 -10.17 9.14
C ARG A 193 -14.40 -9.46 8.10
N PHE A 194 -13.09 -9.68 8.16
CA PHE A 194 -12.18 -9.15 7.17
C PHE A 194 -12.47 -9.70 5.76
N LYS A 195 -12.70 -11.01 5.62
CA LYS A 195 -13.09 -11.62 4.33
C LYS A 195 -14.37 -11.00 3.78
N LEU A 196 -15.41 -10.86 4.60
CA LEU A 196 -16.66 -10.21 4.20
C LEU A 196 -16.44 -8.76 3.77
N HIS A 197 -15.59 -8.02 4.48
CA HIS A 197 -15.24 -6.65 4.12
C HIS A 197 -14.56 -6.57 2.74
N ILE A 198 -13.60 -7.45 2.48
CA ILE A 198 -12.92 -7.53 1.18
C ILE A 198 -13.90 -7.88 0.06
N GLU A 199 -14.77 -8.89 0.25
CA GLU A 199 -15.75 -9.30 -0.78
C GLU A 199 -16.82 -8.21 -1.02
N SER A 200 -17.22 -7.48 0.03
CA SER A 200 -18.11 -6.32 -0.11
C SER A 200 -17.45 -5.22 -0.94
N LEU A 201 -16.16 -4.93 -0.71
CA LEU A 201 -15.42 -3.96 -1.52
C LEU A 201 -15.26 -4.41 -2.96
N LYS A 202 -14.91 -5.68 -3.20
CA LYS A 202 -14.82 -6.24 -4.56
C LYS A 202 -16.14 -6.12 -5.32
N THR A 203 -17.24 -6.46 -4.66
CA THR A 203 -18.59 -6.32 -5.24
C THR A 203 -18.92 -4.86 -5.55
N LYS A 204 -18.62 -3.94 -4.61
CA LYS A 204 -18.89 -2.52 -4.77
C LYS A 204 -18.05 -1.85 -5.87
N LEU A 205 -16.77 -2.22 -5.97
CA LEU A 205 -15.83 -1.68 -6.97
C LEU A 205 -15.93 -2.40 -8.32
N GLY A 206 -16.53 -3.59 -8.36
CA GLY A 206 -16.59 -4.42 -9.57
C GLY A 206 -15.22 -4.95 -10.02
N THR A 207 -14.23 -5.03 -9.12
CA THR A 207 -12.86 -5.49 -9.40
C THR A 207 -12.18 -6.06 -8.15
N ASN A 208 -11.14 -6.89 -8.34
CA ASN A 208 -10.28 -7.37 -7.25
C ASN A 208 -9.19 -6.37 -6.85
N MET A 209 -9.09 -5.25 -7.58
CA MET A 209 -8.18 -4.14 -7.36
C MET A 209 -8.79 -3.18 -6.33
N ILE A 210 -8.29 -3.24 -5.09
CA ILE A 210 -8.79 -2.44 -3.98
C ILE A 210 -7.77 -1.35 -3.65
N PRO A 211 -8.09 -0.06 -3.86
CA PRO A 211 -7.25 1.02 -3.37
C PRO A 211 -7.21 1.00 -1.84
N ILE A 212 -6.03 1.18 -1.26
CA ILE A 212 -5.78 0.98 0.17
C ILE A 212 -6.66 1.88 1.04
N GLY A 213 -7.01 3.08 0.56
CA GLY A 213 -7.84 4.04 1.27
C GLY A 213 -9.30 3.60 1.46
N PHE A 214 -9.79 2.59 0.73
CA PHE A 214 -11.15 2.06 0.90
C PHE A 214 -11.27 1.05 2.05
N LEU A 215 -10.15 0.51 2.53
CA LEU A 215 -10.15 -0.48 3.60
C LEU A 215 -10.53 0.17 4.94
N ARG A 216 -11.28 -0.58 5.75
CA ARG A 216 -11.68 -0.22 7.13
C ARG A 216 -11.29 -1.29 8.14
N ILE A 217 -10.90 -2.47 7.65
CA ILE A 217 -10.39 -3.58 8.46
C ILE A 217 -9.12 -4.07 7.77
N GLY A 218 -8.04 -4.22 8.53
CA GLY A 218 -6.77 -4.72 8.01
C GLY A 218 -6.06 -5.63 9.02
N PHE A 219 -5.20 -6.49 8.49
CA PHE A 219 -4.23 -7.28 9.25
C PHE A 219 -2.82 -6.82 8.87
N HIS A 220 -1.82 -7.68 9.09
CA HIS A 220 -0.41 -7.42 8.81
C HIS A 220 -0.17 -6.80 7.42
N CYS A 221 -0.75 -7.36 6.35
CA CYS A 221 -0.51 -6.89 4.98
C CYS A 221 -1.02 -5.47 4.75
N GLU A 222 -2.31 -5.25 5.05
CA GLU A 222 -2.99 -4.00 4.75
C GLU A 222 -2.44 -2.88 5.63
N ARG A 223 -2.21 -3.16 6.92
CA ARG A 223 -1.66 -2.19 7.88
C ARG A 223 -0.22 -1.84 7.56
N ALA A 224 0.63 -2.81 7.24
CA ALA A 224 2.02 -2.53 6.88
C ALA A 224 2.14 -1.75 5.56
N LEU A 225 1.28 -2.07 4.57
CA LEU A 225 1.23 -1.34 3.31
C LEU A 225 0.76 0.11 3.50
N LEU A 226 -0.32 0.33 4.25
CA LEU A 226 -0.80 1.69 4.53
C LEU A 226 0.21 2.49 5.36
N PHE A 227 0.84 1.87 6.36
CA PHE A 227 1.91 2.49 7.14
C PHE A 227 3.05 2.94 6.24
N LYS A 228 3.57 2.05 5.39
CA LYS A 228 4.63 2.38 4.42
C LYS A 228 4.21 3.52 3.49
N ALA A 229 3.00 3.46 2.94
CA ALA A 229 2.50 4.44 2.00
C ALA A 229 2.41 5.85 2.62
N ILE A 230 1.95 5.97 3.85
CA ILE A 230 1.87 7.27 4.54
C ILE A 230 3.26 7.72 4.99
N ALA A 231 4.06 6.82 5.59
CA ALA A 231 5.41 7.11 6.05
C ALA A 231 6.32 7.66 4.94
N ASP A 232 6.22 7.11 3.72
CA ASP A 232 7.00 7.58 2.58
C ASP A 232 6.63 9.01 2.16
N LYS A 233 5.35 9.38 2.27
CA LYS A 233 4.88 10.76 2.00
C LYS A 233 5.16 11.73 3.14
N SER A 234 5.34 11.23 4.36
CA SER A 234 5.70 12.01 5.55
C SER A 234 7.19 11.99 5.88
N CYS A 235 8.04 11.57 4.93
CA CYS A 235 9.50 11.51 5.08
C CYS A 235 10.02 10.66 6.26
N ILE A 236 9.24 9.67 6.71
CA ILE A 236 9.67 8.71 7.74
C ILE A 236 10.42 7.57 7.04
N PRO A 237 11.69 7.28 7.39
CA PRO A 237 12.43 6.16 6.82
C PRO A 237 11.85 4.84 7.34
N THR A 238 11.28 4.04 6.46
CA THR A 238 10.68 2.76 6.84
C THR A 238 10.79 1.77 5.70
N SER A 239 11.01 0.51 6.04
CA SER A 239 10.98 -0.61 5.10
C SER A 239 9.57 -1.20 5.03
N LEU A 240 9.34 -2.03 4.02
CA LEU A 240 8.18 -2.92 3.95
C LEU A 240 8.69 -4.32 3.69
N VAL A 241 8.39 -5.25 4.58
CA VAL A 241 8.92 -6.62 4.54
C VAL A 241 7.76 -7.61 4.47
N LYS A 242 7.92 -8.64 3.64
CA LYS A 242 7.00 -9.76 3.51
C LYS A 242 7.70 -11.05 3.98
N GLY A 243 7.18 -11.63 5.06
CA GLY A 243 7.65 -12.91 5.58
C GLY A 243 7.07 -14.13 4.88
N ARG A 244 7.55 -15.31 5.27
CA ARG A 244 7.18 -16.60 4.67
C ARG A 244 5.69 -16.97 4.86
N SER A 245 5.09 -16.57 5.98
CA SER A 245 3.70 -16.92 6.34
C SER A 245 2.66 -15.89 5.90
N LYS A 246 2.92 -15.12 4.83
CA LYS A 246 2.07 -13.98 4.40
C LYS A 246 1.92 -12.90 5.49
N LEU A 247 2.86 -12.85 6.42
CA LEU A 247 2.98 -11.75 7.38
C LEU A 247 3.76 -10.62 6.72
N TYR A 248 3.39 -9.41 7.07
CA TYR A 248 4.02 -8.19 6.60
C TYR A 248 4.30 -7.30 7.80
N TRP A 249 5.41 -6.58 7.76
CA TRP A 249 5.79 -5.65 8.80
C TRP A 249 6.63 -4.52 8.22
N ASN A 250 6.83 -3.50 9.05
CA ASN A 250 7.70 -2.38 8.76
C ASN A 250 8.86 -2.37 9.74
N GLU A 251 10.05 -2.11 9.23
CA GLU A 251 11.23 -1.86 10.05
C GLU A 251 11.69 -0.42 9.85
N VAL A 252 12.04 0.22 10.94
CA VAL A 252 12.54 1.60 11.02
C VAL A 252 13.92 1.58 11.64
N ALA A 253 14.80 2.47 11.19
CA ALA A 253 16.12 2.64 11.76
C ALA A 253 16.16 3.86 12.67
N LEU A 254 16.69 3.67 13.87
CA LEU A 254 16.79 4.69 14.90
C LEU A 254 18.17 4.63 15.54
N PHE A 255 18.72 5.77 15.91
CA PHE A 255 19.94 5.84 16.70
C PHE A 255 19.65 5.34 18.11
N ASP A 256 20.43 4.35 18.57
CA ASP A 256 20.31 3.82 19.92
C ASP A 256 21.09 4.72 20.88
N SER A 257 20.40 5.64 21.54
CA SER A 257 20.99 6.57 22.51
C SER A 257 21.48 5.90 23.79
N LYS A 258 21.25 4.58 23.97
CA LYS A 258 21.75 3.81 25.13
C LYS A 258 23.15 3.23 24.90
N CYS A 259 23.56 3.06 23.64
CA CYS A 259 24.93 2.74 23.30
C CYS A 259 25.66 4.04 23.00
N ASN A 260 26.77 4.31 23.70
CA ASN A 260 27.60 5.52 23.56
C ASN A 260 28.22 5.72 22.15
N ASP A 261 27.76 5.01 21.13
CA ASP A 261 28.46 4.82 19.85
C ASP A 261 27.58 5.15 18.62
N ASP A 262 26.52 5.95 18.78
CA ASP A 262 25.60 6.38 17.70
C ASP A 262 25.21 5.24 16.73
N THR A 263 25.08 4.02 17.27
CA THR A 263 24.84 2.84 16.44
C THR A 263 23.41 2.86 15.92
N LEU A 264 23.26 2.80 14.61
CA LEU A 264 21.97 2.68 13.94
C LEU A 264 21.38 1.30 14.22
N THR A 265 20.26 1.25 14.93
CA THR A 265 19.56 0.02 15.29
C THR A 265 18.22 -0.07 14.56
N PHE A 266 17.88 -1.27 14.09
CA PHE A 266 16.61 -1.54 13.43
C PHE A 266 15.55 -2.02 14.42
N TYR A 267 14.33 -1.51 14.25
CA TYR A 267 13.18 -1.86 15.04
C TYR A 267 12.01 -2.24 14.14
N VAL A 268 11.32 -3.32 14.47
CA VAL A 268 10.02 -3.67 13.90
C VAL A 268 8.95 -2.81 14.56
N VAL A 269 8.07 -2.21 13.76
CA VAL A 269 6.90 -1.48 14.27
C VAL A 269 5.77 -2.48 14.50
N ASP A 270 5.35 -2.62 15.76
CA ASP A 270 4.17 -3.42 16.11
C ASP A 270 2.92 -2.66 15.64
N LEU A 271 2.19 -3.27 14.73
CA LEU A 271 0.93 -2.76 14.18
C LEU A 271 -0.24 -3.67 14.55
N MET A 272 -0.10 -4.66 15.43
CA MET A 272 -1.17 -5.64 15.70
C MET A 272 -1.52 -5.76 17.16
N ASP A 273 -0.53 -5.99 18.03
CA ASP A 273 -0.77 -6.34 19.44
C ASP A 273 -0.57 -5.11 20.34
N ASN A 274 0.58 -4.45 20.23
CA ASN A 274 0.92 -3.24 20.97
C ASN A 274 1.24 -2.11 19.97
N VAL A 275 0.19 -1.56 19.36
CA VAL A 275 0.32 -0.59 18.26
C VAL A 275 1.29 0.54 18.62
N GLY A 276 2.29 0.75 17.77
CA GLY A 276 3.31 1.79 17.91
C GLY A 276 4.50 1.40 18.80
N LYS A 277 4.50 0.20 19.40
CA LYS A 277 5.67 -0.32 20.11
C LYS A 277 6.78 -0.68 19.11
N LEU A 278 8.01 -0.32 19.45
CA LEU A 278 9.20 -0.61 18.66
C LEU A 278 9.91 -1.84 19.22
N LEU A 279 9.97 -2.92 18.44
CA LEU A 279 10.59 -4.20 18.81
C LEU A 279 11.96 -4.29 18.16
N LYS A 280 13.04 -4.35 18.93
CA LYS A 280 14.41 -4.44 18.38
C LYS A 280 14.54 -5.67 17.48
N VAL A 281 15.00 -5.49 16.25
CA VAL A 281 15.16 -6.60 15.29
C VAL A 281 16.08 -7.66 15.89
N GLY A 282 15.70 -8.94 15.78
CA GLY A 282 16.40 -10.07 16.38
C GLY A 282 16.05 -10.35 17.85
N SER A 283 15.31 -9.48 18.52
CA SER A 283 14.75 -9.79 19.84
C SER A 283 13.70 -10.89 19.78
N ARG A 284 13.46 -11.56 20.92
CA ARG A 284 12.42 -12.61 21.03
C ARG A 284 11.03 -12.08 20.62
N ASP A 285 10.66 -10.89 21.09
CA ASP A 285 9.38 -10.26 20.77
C ASP A 285 9.24 -9.98 19.26
N ALA A 286 10.30 -9.44 18.63
CA ALA A 286 10.31 -9.16 17.20
C ALA A 286 10.19 -10.44 16.36
N ASN A 287 10.93 -11.51 16.75
CA ASN A 287 10.89 -12.79 16.06
C ASN A 287 9.50 -13.45 16.20
N GLN A 288 8.87 -13.34 17.37
CA GLN A 288 7.51 -13.81 17.60
C GLN A 288 6.51 -13.07 16.72
N TYR A 289 6.57 -11.72 16.69
CA TYR A 289 5.71 -10.89 15.85
C TYR A 289 5.85 -11.21 14.36
N CYS A 290 7.09 -11.41 13.90
CA CYS A 290 7.39 -11.72 12.50
C CYS A 290 7.20 -13.21 12.13
N ASN A 291 6.87 -14.05 13.13
CA ASN A 291 6.85 -15.51 13.02
C ASN A 291 8.15 -16.09 12.40
N ILE A 292 9.29 -15.52 12.81
CA ILE A 292 10.61 -16.01 12.47
C ILE A 292 10.97 -17.01 13.57
N LYS A 293 11.04 -18.31 13.23
CA LYS A 293 11.60 -19.31 14.15
C LYS A 293 13.06 -18.93 14.41
N ALA A 294 13.40 -18.73 15.69
CA ALA A 294 14.77 -18.55 16.14
C ALA A 294 15.60 -19.81 15.85
#